data_AF-A0AAW1FUB6-F1
#
_entry.id   AF-A0AAW1FUB6-F1
#
_cell.length_a   1.000
_cell.length_b   1.000
_cell.length_c   1.000
_cell.angle_alpha   90.00
_cell.angle_beta   90.00
_cell.angle_gamma   90.00
#
_symmetry.space_group_name_H-M   'P 1'
#
loop_
_entity.id
_entity.type
_entity.pdbx_description
1 polymer ?
#
loop_
_entity_poly.entity_id
_entity_poly.type
_entity_poly.pdbx_seq_one_letter_code
_entity_poly.pdbx_strand_id
1 'polypeptide(L)'
;MEHWLWIVLAALFSECKGEDGVMQSTGDVIATAGQTVTLNCTFETTNTAPTLFWYKQELNDFPTYVLRRDTFKTEDNAPEFQKDRFDATINKKSVPLKIQKLLLSDSAVYYCALKPTVTGNTKTLYKNLWSKDNTILYNIH
;
A
#
# COMPACT_ATOMS: atom_id res chain seq x y z
N MET A 1 -13.86 -17.26 -49.72
CA MET A 1 -12.52 -17.68 -49.26
C MET A 1 -11.71 -16.40 -49.27
N GLU A 2 -11.77 -15.55 -48.24
CA GLU A 2 -10.68 -15.36 -47.26
C GLU A 2 -11.16 -14.59 -45.99
N HIS A 3 -12.46 -14.25 -45.86
CA HIS A 3 -12.94 -13.37 -44.78
C HIS A 3 -13.09 -14.03 -43.40
N TRP A 4 -13.17 -15.37 -43.34
CA TRP A 4 -13.33 -16.09 -42.08
C TRP A 4 -12.00 -16.32 -41.34
N LEU A 5 -10.87 -16.31 -42.06
CA LEU A 5 -9.53 -16.47 -41.47
C LEU A 5 -9.15 -15.29 -40.57
N TRP A 6 -9.59 -14.07 -40.89
CA TRP A 6 -9.35 -12.88 -40.07
C TRP A 6 -10.15 -12.87 -38.77
N ILE A 7 -11.34 -13.47 -38.76
CA ILE A 7 -12.20 -13.56 -37.56
C ILE A 7 -11.58 -14.52 -36.54
N VAL A 8 -10.97 -15.62 -37.01
CA VAL A 8 -10.29 -16.59 -36.13
C VAL A 8 -9.00 -16.00 -35.55
N LEU A 9 -8.29 -15.13 -36.29
CA LEU A 9 -7.08 -14.47 -35.81
C LEU A 9 -7.36 -13.39 -34.74
N ALA A 10 -8.49 -12.68 -34.86
CA ALA A 10 -8.89 -11.65 -33.89
C ALA A 10 -9.34 -12.22 -32.54
N ALA A 11 -9.79 -13.48 -32.50
CA ALA A 11 -10.28 -14.14 -31.28
C ALA A 11 -9.16 -14.64 -30.34
N LEU A 12 -7.89 -14.55 -30.73
CA LEU A 12 -6.75 -15.07 -29.96
C LEU A 12 -5.91 -13.99 -29.25
N PHE A 13 -6.27 -12.70 -29.39
CA PHE A 13 -5.63 -11.60 -28.66
C PHE A 13 -6.56 -11.06 -27.58
N SER A 14 -7.04 -11.95 -26.71
CA SER A 14 -7.59 -11.49 -25.44
C SER A 14 -6.38 -11.08 -24.60
N GLU A 15 -6.00 -9.79 -24.65
CA GLU A 15 -5.02 -9.22 -23.72
C GLU A 15 -5.51 -9.47 -22.30
N CYS A 16 -4.91 -10.47 -21.64
CA CYS A 16 -5.11 -10.69 -20.21
C CYS A 16 -4.62 -9.45 -19.47
N LYS A 17 -5.53 -8.54 -19.12
CA LYS A 17 -5.23 -7.46 -18.19
C LYS A 17 -4.84 -8.09 -16.85
N GLY A 18 -3.61 -7.86 -16.42
CA GLY A 18 -3.12 -8.31 -15.12
C GLY A 18 -3.99 -7.77 -13.98
N GLU A 19 -4.12 -8.56 -12.93
CA GLU A 19 -4.82 -8.17 -11.69
C GLU A 19 -4.02 -7.08 -10.95
N ASP A 20 -4.72 -6.25 -10.17
CA ASP A 20 -4.09 -5.28 -9.28
C ASP A 20 -3.16 -6.01 -8.29
N GLY A 21 -1.88 -5.63 -8.25
CA GLY A 21 -0.89 -6.32 -7.43
C GLY A 21 0.30 -5.45 -7.05
N VAL A 22 1.01 -5.87 -6.01
CA VAL A 22 2.29 -5.29 -5.60
C VAL A 22 3.38 -6.34 -5.72
N MET A 23 4.59 -5.90 -6.02
CA MET A 23 5.78 -6.73 -6.07
C MET A 23 6.87 -6.06 -5.24
N GLN A 24 7.33 -6.80 -4.23
CA GLN A 24 8.42 -6.41 -3.34
C GLN A 24 9.61 -7.34 -3.60
N SER A 25 10.82 -6.83 -3.38
CA SER A 25 12.02 -7.67 -3.47
C SER A 25 11.92 -8.84 -2.48
N THR A 26 12.08 -10.06 -2.98
CA THR A 26 12.16 -11.27 -2.14
C THR A 26 13.56 -11.38 -1.56
N GLY A 27 13.74 -10.94 -0.32
CA GLY A 27 15.00 -11.07 0.41
C GLY A 27 15.09 -10.13 1.61
N ASP A 28 15.88 -10.53 2.60
CA ASP A 28 16.14 -9.72 3.78
C ASP A 28 17.06 -8.55 3.43
N VAL A 29 16.68 -7.34 3.86
CA VAL A 29 17.54 -6.16 3.75
C VAL A 29 18.25 -5.96 5.07
N ILE A 30 19.55 -6.26 5.10
CA ILE A 30 20.39 -6.12 6.30
C ILE A 30 21.07 -4.76 6.25
N ALA A 31 20.90 -3.95 7.29
CA ALA A 31 21.53 -2.65 7.44
C ALA A 31 21.95 -2.42 8.91
N THR A 32 22.92 -1.54 9.13
CA THR A 32 23.36 -1.19 10.48
C THR A 32 22.59 0.00 11.05
N ALA A 33 22.52 0.08 12.38
CA ALA A 33 21.88 1.20 13.06
C ALA A 33 22.48 2.55 12.62
N GLY A 34 21.63 3.57 12.49
CA GLY A 34 21.98 4.90 12.01
C GLY A 34 22.03 5.06 10.49
N GLN A 35 22.08 3.96 9.71
CA GLN A 35 22.03 4.02 8.26
C GLN A 35 20.64 4.39 7.73
N THR A 36 20.56 4.63 6.43
CA THR A 36 19.31 4.75 5.69
C THR A 36 19.11 3.52 4.83
N VAL A 37 17.93 2.91 4.92
CA VAL A 37 17.54 1.78 4.08
C VAL A 37 16.39 2.18 3.16
N THR A 38 16.31 1.53 2.00
CA THR A 38 15.19 1.70 1.07
C THR A 38 14.58 0.35 0.76
N LEU A 39 13.29 0.20 1.06
CA LEU A 39 12.50 -0.98 0.76
C LEU A 39 11.73 -0.74 -0.55
N ASN A 40 12.01 -1.55 -1.56
CA ASN A 40 11.43 -1.36 -2.89
C ASN A 40 10.04 -2.00 -2.96
N CYS A 41 9.10 -1.25 -3.52
CA CYS A 41 7.80 -1.75 -3.93
C CYS A 41 7.49 -1.23 -5.33
N THR A 42 7.07 -2.13 -6.21
CA THR A 42 6.42 -1.81 -7.48
C THR A 42 4.98 -2.29 -7.45
N PHE A 43 4.12 -1.68 -8.25
CA PHE A 43 2.71 -2.05 -8.28
C PHE A 43 2.17 -2.04 -9.71
N GLU A 44 1.24 -2.93 -9.98
CA GLU A 44 0.44 -2.91 -11.20
C GLU A 44 -1.02 -2.73 -10.84
N THR A 45 -1.68 -1.86 -11.58
CA THR A 45 -3.10 -1.55 -11.36
C THR A 45 -3.69 -0.83 -12.55
N THR A 46 -4.98 -1.08 -12.77
CA THR A 46 -5.79 -0.36 -13.75
C THR A 46 -6.34 0.98 -13.24
N ASN A 47 -6.26 1.22 -11.92
CA ASN A 47 -6.65 2.49 -11.32
C ASN A 47 -5.68 3.60 -11.77
N THR A 48 -6.21 4.69 -12.31
CA THR A 48 -5.43 5.85 -12.77
C THR A 48 -4.97 6.77 -11.64
N ALA A 49 -5.59 6.66 -10.47
CA ALA A 49 -5.24 7.39 -9.26
C ALA A 49 -5.07 6.43 -8.06
N PRO A 50 -4.07 5.54 -8.10
CA PRO A 50 -3.85 4.57 -7.05
C PRO A 50 -3.38 5.22 -5.75
N THR A 51 -3.79 4.62 -4.65
CA THR A 51 -3.34 4.93 -3.31
C THR A 51 -2.48 3.78 -2.81
N LEU A 52 -1.29 4.08 -2.32
CA LEU A 52 -0.32 3.10 -1.87
C LEU A 52 -0.09 3.25 -0.38
N PHE A 53 0.03 2.11 0.28
CA PHE A 53 0.18 2.00 1.73
C PHE A 53 1.45 1.24 2.06
N TRP A 54 2.08 1.62 3.16
CA TRP A 54 3.12 0.83 3.81
C TRP A 54 2.67 0.43 5.21
N TYR A 55 2.96 -0.81 5.58
CA TYR A 55 2.70 -1.38 6.88
C TYR A 55 3.98 -1.98 7.46
N LYS A 56 4.08 -1.98 8.79
CA LYS A 56 5.14 -2.65 9.56
C LYS A 56 4.51 -3.80 10.34
N GLN A 57 5.08 -4.99 10.29
CA GLN A 57 4.64 -6.14 11.07
C GLN A 57 5.80 -6.65 11.92
N GLU A 58 5.64 -6.57 13.24
CA GLU A 58 6.55 -7.19 14.19
C GLU A 58 6.25 -8.68 14.33
N LEU A 59 7.20 -9.43 14.89
CA LEU A 59 7.08 -10.88 15.00
C LEU A 59 5.84 -11.25 15.84
N ASN A 60 4.97 -12.09 15.27
CA ASN A 60 3.70 -12.52 15.88
C ASN A 60 2.69 -11.39 16.16
N ASP A 61 2.84 -10.23 15.51
CA ASP A 61 1.89 -9.12 15.62
C ASP A 61 1.13 -8.89 14.30
N PHE A 62 0.09 -8.06 14.33
CA PHE A 62 -0.63 -7.64 13.14
C PHE A 62 0.07 -6.47 12.42
N PRO A 63 -0.11 -6.31 11.09
CA PRO A 63 0.45 -5.16 10.38
C PRO A 63 -0.07 -3.81 10.91
N THR A 64 0.84 -2.96 11.37
CA THR A 64 0.56 -1.59 11.79
C THR A 64 0.77 -0.61 10.62
N TYR A 65 -0.10 0.39 10.52
CA TYR A 65 -0.08 1.36 9.44
C TYR A 65 1.12 2.31 9.60
N VAL A 66 1.94 2.45 8.55
CA VAL A 66 3.10 3.36 8.55
C VAL A 66 2.75 4.67 7.84
N LEU A 67 2.38 4.58 6.56
CA LEU A 67 2.09 5.75 5.73
C LEU A 67 1.23 5.42 4.51
N ARG A 68 0.64 6.45 3.92
CA ARG A 68 -0.12 6.45 2.68
C ARG A 68 0.38 7.53 1.74
N ARG A 69 0.45 7.21 0.44
CA ARG A 69 0.74 8.14 -0.65
C ARG A 69 -0.27 7.94 -1.77
N ASP A 70 -0.63 9.01 -2.47
CA ASP A 70 -1.44 8.93 -3.68
C ASP A 70 -0.82 9.76 -4.83
N THR A 71 -1.37 9.62 -6.03
CA THR A 71 -0.93 10.35 -7.22
C THR A 71 -1.25 11.84 -7.18
N PHE A 72 -2.10 12.29 -6.25
CA PHE A 72 -2.42 13.70 -6.04
C PHE A 72 -1.45 14.39 -5.07
N LYS A 73 -0.40 13.68 -4.63
CA LYS A 73 0.60 14.13 -3.66
C LYS A 73 0.02 14.37 -2.27
N THR A 74 -1.09 13.71 -1.93
CA THR A 74 -1.52 13.61 -0.55
C THR A 74 -0.54 12.70 0.19
N GLU A 75 -0.08 13.17 1.34
CA GLU A 75 0.83 12.42 2.20
C GLU A 75 0.19 12.27 3.57
N ASP A 76 0.21 11.06 4.08
CA ASP A 76 -0.27 10.75 5.43
C ASP A 76 0.71 9.76 6.05
N ASN A 77 1.09 10.02 7.30
CA ASN A 77 1.99 9.20 8.09
C ASN A 77 1.30 8.98 9.44
N ALA A 78 1.37 7.75 9.95
CA ALA A 78 0.90 7.50 11.31
C ALA A 78 1.76 8.29 12.32
N PRO A 79 1.19 8.73 13.46
CA PRO A 79 1.86 9.60 14.43
C PRO A 79 3.21 9.07 14.93
N GLU A 80 3.34 7.75 15.07
CA GLU A 80 4.54 7.06 15.51
C GLU A 80 5.62 6.93 14.42
N PHE A 81 5.27 7.15 13.15
CA PHE A 81 6.17 7.05 11.99
C PHE A 81 6.43 8.42 11.37
N GLN A 82 7.26 9.22 12.03
CA GLN A 82 7.59 10.60 11.63
C GLN A 82 8.16 10.67 10.20
N LYS A 83 7.70 11.67 9.42
CA LYS A 83 8.05 11.82 7.99
C LYS A 83 9.55 12.01 7.73
N ASP A 84 10.28 12.63 8.65
CA ASP A 84 11.74 12.82 8.51
C ASP A 84 12.50 11.49 8.60
N ARG A 85 11.92 10.47 9.25
CA ARG A 85 12.47 9.11 9.32
C ARG A 85 11.86 8.16 8.30
N PHE A 86 10.54 8.17 8.15
CA PHE A 86 9.77 7.27 7.29
C PHE A 86 9.12 8.05 6.15
N ASP A 87 9.63 7.89 4.94
CA ASP A 87 9.09 8.60 3.78
C ASP A 87 9.01 7.70 2.55
N ALA A 88 8.02 7.96 1.72
CA ALA A 88 7.83 7.29 0.45
C ALA A 88 7.37 8.29 -0.60
N THR A 89 7.74 8.05 -1.84
CA THR A 89 7.32 8.88 -2.97
C THR A 89 6.88 7.96 -4.10
N ILE A 90 5.67 8.18 -4.61
CA ILE A 90 5.23 7.48 -5.81
C ILE A 90 6.04 8.00 -7.01
N ASN A 91 6.70 7.08 -7.69
CA ASN A 91 7.41 7.34 -8.94
C ASN A 91 6.95 6.32 -9.98
N LYS A 92 6.08 6.76 -10.91
CA LYS A 92 5.43 5.91 -11.91
C LYS A 92 4.71 4.72 -11.24
N LYS A 93 5.25 3.51 -11.39
CA LYS A 93 4.73 2.24 -10.86
C LYS A 93 5.52 1.75 -9.64
N SER A 94 6.21 2.65 -8.93
CA SER A 94 7.00 2.32 -7.74
C SER A 94 6.71 3.27 -6.59
N VAL A 95 6.83 2.77 -5.35
CA VAL A 95 6.62 3.51 -4.11
C VAL A 95 7.63 3.03 -3.05
N PRO A 96 8.94 3.29 -3.22
CA PRO A 96 9.93 2.82 -2.27
C PRO A 96 9.76 3.51 -0.91
N LEU A 97 9.85 2.74 0.18
CA LEU A 97 9.87 3.26 1.55
C LEU A 97 11.32 3.50 1.97
N LYS A 98 11.65 4.74 2.30
CA LYS A 98 12.92 5.13 2.92
C LYS A 98 12.76 5.17 4.42
N ILE A 99 13.65 4.49 5.12
CA ILE A 99 13.75 4.52 6.59
C ILE A 99 15.12 5.09 6.93
N GLN A 100 15.15 6.30 7.51
CA GLN A 100 16.36 7.03 7.87
C GLN A 100 16.67 6.86 9.36
N LYS A 101 17.95 6.97 9.72
CA LYS A 101 18.45 6.85 11.10
C LYS A 101 17.95 5.55 11.75
N LEU A 102 18.20 4.43 11.07
CA LEU A 102 17.70 3.11 11.45
C LEU A 102 17.95 2.80 12.94
N LEU A 103 16.92 2.32 13.63
CA LEU A 103 16.96 1.84 15.01
C LEU A 103 16.78 0.32 15.03
N LEU A 104 17.22 -0.34 16.10
CA LEU A 104 16.98 -1.78 16.29
C LEU A 104 15.48 -2.11 16.32
N SER A 105 14.66 -1.20 16.86
CA SER A 105 13.20 -1.31 16.87
C SER A 105 12.56 -1.23 15.47
N ASP A 106 13.30 -0.80 14.44
CA ASP A 106 12.80 -0.78 13.06
C ASP A 106 12.93 -2.16 12.40
N SER A 107 13.56 -3.14 13.05
CA SER A 107 13.65 -4.51 12.53
C SER A 107 12.28 -5.19 12.57
N ALA A 108 11.71 -5.41 11.38
CA ALA A 108 10.38 -5.97 11.18
C ALA A 108 10.18 -6.37 9.71
N VAL A 109 9.06 -7.03 9.42
CA VAL A 109 8.60 -7.22 8.03
C VAL A 109 7.79 -6.01 7.60
N TYR A 110 8.04 -5.49 6.40
CA TYR A 110 7.29 -4.36 5.86
C TYR A 110 6.50 -4.76 4.62
N TYR A 111 5.22 -4.39 4.58
CA TYR A 111 4.31 -4.70 3.47
C TYR A 111 3.86 -3.45 2.76
N CYS A 112 3.97 -3.49 1.43
CA CYS A 112 3.36 -2.53 0.53
C CYS A 112 1.96 -3.02 0.14
N ALA A 113 1.00 -2.12 -0.06
CA ALA A 113 -0.34 -2.51 -0.50
C ALA A 113 -1.00 -1.44 -1.37
N LEU A 114 -1.86 -1.88 -2.30
CA LEU A 114 -2.75 -1.03 -3.12
C LEU A 114 -4.11 -0.76 -2.45
N LYS A 115 -4.44 -1.55 -1.42
CA LYS A 115 -5.67 -1.45 -0.65
C LYS A 115 -5.32 -1.49 0.83
N PRO A 116 -6.07 -0.79 1.69
CA PRO A 116 -5.81 -0.83 3.11
C PRO A 116 -6.00 -2.27 3.64
N THR A 117 -5.01 -2.76 4.37
CA THR A 117 -5.12 -4.00 5.14
C THR A 117 -5.92 -3.68 6.40
N VAL A 118 -6.98 -4.45 6.67
CA VAL A 118 -7.86 -4.18 7.81
C VAL A 118 -7.15 -4.61 9.09
N THR A 119 -6.61 -3.67 9.87
CA THR A 119 -6.08 -3.94 11.21
C THR A 119 -6.79 -3.12 12.29
N GLY A 120 -8.08 -3.45 12.53
CA GLY A 120 -8.95 -3.02 13.66
C GLY A 120 -9.29 -1.51 13.73
N ASN A 121 -10.50 -1.00 13.95
CA ASN A 121 -11.84 -1.49 14.27
C ASN A 121 -12.76 -0.80 13.23
N THR A 122 -13.33 -1.55 12.28
CA THR A 122 -14.13 -0.99 11.16
C THR A 122 -15.34 -0.17 11.62
N LYS A 123 -15.72 -0.27 12.90
CA LYS A 123 -16.77 0.53 13.54
C LYS A 123 -16.56 2.04 13.43
N THR A 124 -15.35 2.58 13.37
CA THR A 124 -15.12 4.04 13.32
C THR A 124 -15.09 4.57 11.88
N LEU A 125 -14.53 3.79 10.96
CA LEU A 125 -14.39 4.18 9.54
C LEU A 125 -15.71 4.06 8.77
N TYR A 126 -16.54 3.05 9.06
CA TYR A 126 -17.88 2.96 8.49
C TYR A 126 -18.81 4.07 9.01
N LYS A 127 -18.68 4.45 10.29
CA LYS A 127 -19.49 5.53 10.90
C LYS A 127 -19.29 6.89 10.23
N ASN A 128 -18.08 7.21 9.79
CA ASN A 128 -17.81 8.50 9.12
C ASN A 128 -18.26 8.52 7.65
N LEU A 129 -18.35 7.36 6.99
CA LEU A 129 -18.92 7.26 5.64
C LEU A 129 -20.46 7.27 5.65
N TRP A 130 -21.09 6.92 6.78
CA TRP A 130 -22.54 6.87 6.95
C TRP A 130 -23.11 7.98 7.85
N SER A 131 -22.28 8.94 8.29
CA SER A 131 -22.71 10.16 8.97
C SER A 131 -23.34 11.17 8.01
N LYS A 132 -24.26 10.69 7.16
CA LYS A 132 -25.32 11.50 6.56
C LYS A 132 -26.64 11.42 7.34
N ASP A 133 -26.74 10.57 8.37
CA ASP A 133 -27.95 10.47 9.18
C ASP A 133 -27.71 10.83 10.64
N ASN A 134 -28.34 11.94 11.05
CA ASN A 134 -28.39 12.45 12.41
C ASN A 134 -29.14 11.47 13.33
N THR A 135 -28.44 10.68 14.15
CA THR A 135 -28.99 10.20 15.44
C THR A 135 -27.87 9.92 16.43
N ILE A 136 -27.93 10.59 17.59
CA ILE A 136 -27.01 10.41 18.72
C ILE A 136 -27.42 9.15 19.48
N LEU A 137 -26.49 8.21 19.71
CA LEU A 137 -26.62 7.18 20.74
C LEU A 137 -25.27 6.94 21.45
N TYR A 138 -25.32 7.05 22.78
CA TYR A 138 -24.24 6.79 23.73
C TYR A 138 -24.06 5.29 24.02
N ASN A 139 -22.86 4.94 24.53
CA ASN A 139 -22.47 3.85 25.47
C ASN A 139 -21.18 3.15 24.98
N ILE A 140 -20.05 3.19 25.70
CA ILE A 140 -19.72 2.69 27.07
C ILE A 140 -19.84 1.16 27.18
N HIS A 141 -18.69 0.49 27.09
CA HIS A 141 -18.15 -0.39 28.13
C HIS A 141 -16.63 -0.23 28.13
#